data_AF-A0A968NWC1-F1
#
_entry.id   AF-A0A968NWC1-F1
#
_cell.length_a   1.000
_cell.length_b   1.000
_cell.length_c   1.000
_cell.angle_alpha   90.00
_cell.angle_beta   90.00
_cell.angle_gamma   90.00
#
_symmetry.space_group_name_H-M   'P 1'
#
loop_
_entity.id
_entity.type
_entity.pdbx_description
1 polymer ?
#
loop_
_entity_poly.entity_id
_entity_poly.type
_entity_poly.pdbx_seq_one_letter_code
_entity_poly.pdbx_strand_id
1 'polypeptide(L)'
;MPRSILVQHSHEAMPTEAPAQPAIDLDTVIAFAQAELPAEYTVSLPIDPTSVYTIASIPNNVYRERTIHLDQYSGEVLADVGWADYNLVSKSVEMGVAIHMGKYGLANQLIMLATCMVIVLLSVTGIVLWWMRRPKGRLGAPSLPAHQAGWKVPLAIVAVMGLLFPLVGFSLVIVLMLDFLVISRLPKLKRLVS
;
A
#
# COMPACT_ATOMS: atom_id res chain seq x y z
N MET A 1 -21.43 36.49 -8.45
CA MET A 1 -20.94 35.71 -7.31
C MET A 1 -21.87 34.51 -7.12
N PRO A 2 -21.45 33.28 -7.46
CA PRO A 2 -22.28 32.09 -7.27
C PRO A 2 -21.99 31.43 -5.91
N ARG A 3 -23.06 31.06 -5.20
CA ARG A 3 -23.06 30.28 -3.95
C ARG A 3 -22.58 28.86 -4.23
N SER A 4 -21.47 28.44 -3.59
CA SER A 4 -21.06 27.04 -3.52
C SER A 4 -21.88 26.30 -2.46
N ILE A 5 -22.43 25.18 -2.90
CA ILE A 5 -23.30 24.26 -2.17
C ILE A 5 -22.47 23.53 -1.10
N LEU A 6 -22.81 23.72 0.18
CA LEU A 6 -22.37 22.84 1.26
C LEU A 6 -23.07 21.50 1.09
N VAL A 7 -22.28 20.46 0.81
CA VAL A 7 -22.72 19.07 0.89
C VAL A 7 -22.95 18.76 2.37
N GLN A 8 -24.21 18.78 2.79
CA GLN A 8 -24.64 18.34 4.10
C GLN A 8 -24.47 16.81 4.16
N HIS A 9 -23.39 16.31 4.77
CA HIS A 9 -23.32 14.92 5.19
C HIS A 9 -24.28 14.72 6.36
N SER A 10 -25.50 14.26 6.08
CA SER A 10 -26.43 13.80 7.11
C SER A 10 -25.86 12.52 7.75
N HIS A 11 -25.21 12.68 8.90
CA HIS A 11 -25.06 11.57 9.85
C HIS A 11 -26.45 11.30 10.41
N GLU A 12 -27.05 10.20 9.95
CA GLU A 12 -28.22 9.63 10.60
C GLU A 12 -27.74 9.11 11.95
N ALA A 13 -27.87 9.97 12.97
CA ALA A 13 -27.51 9.64 14.34
C ALA A 13 -28.45 8.53 14.80
N MET A 14 -27.94 7.30 14.85
CA MET A 14 -28.54 6.28 15.71
C MET A 14 -28.58 6.85 17.13
N PRO A 15 -29.68 6.67 17.87
CA PRO A 15 -29.74 7.06 19.27
C PRO A 15 -28.83 6.11 20.06
N THR A 16 -27.53 6.45 20.13
CA THR A 16 -26.61 5.83 21.07
C THR A 16 -26.95 6.42 22.43
N GLU A 17 -27.54 5.60 23.29
CA GLU A 17 -27.64 5.85 24.71
C GLU A 17 -26.25 6.27 25.20
N ALA A 18 -26.09 7.56 25.49
CA ALA A 18 -24.81 8.11 25.91
C ALA A 18 -24.41 7.39 27.19
N PRO A 19 -23.24 6.73 27.25
CA PRO A 19 -22.79 6.12 28.48
C PRO A 19 -22.76 7.17 29.58
N ALA A 20 -23.26 6.81 30.76
CA ALA A 20 -23.48 7.71 31.89
C ALA A 20 -22.17 8.27 32.50
N GLN A 21 -21.00 7.89 31.96
CA GLN A 21 -19.70 8.36 32.41
C GLN A 21 -19.10 9.34 31.40
N PRO A 22 -18.64 10.52 31.86
CA PRO A 22 -17.89 11.42 31.00
C PRO A 22 -16.58 10.73 30.57
N ALA A 23 -16.22 10.89 29.29
CA ALA A 23 -14.95 10.39 28.78
C ALA A 23 -13.77 11.04 29.52
N ILE A 24 -12.65 10.32 29.63
CA ILE A 24 -11.42 10.86 30.21
C ILE A 24 -10.90 12.02 29.36
N ASP A 25 -10.28 12.97 30.04
CA ASP A 25 -9.71 14.15 29.39
C ASP A 25 -8.48 13.78 28.55
N LEU A 26 -8.33 14.47 27.41
CA LEU A 26 -7.23 14.22 26.48
C LEU A 26 -5.87 14.51 27.13
N ASP A 27 -5.78 15.49 28.03
CA ASP A 27 -4.54 15.79 28.74
C ASP A 27 -4.08 14.62 29.61
N THR A 28 -5.01 13.82 30.14
CA THR A 28 -4.69 12.62 30.92
C THR A 28 -4.09 11.54 30.01
N VAL A 29 -4.67 11.35 28.82
CA VAL A 29 -4.17 10.41 27.80
C VAL A 29 -2.77 10.82 27.32
N ILE A 30 -2.55 12.13 27.11
CA ILE A 30 -1.26 12.67 26.69
C ILE A 30 -0.22 12.48 27.81
N ALA A 31 -0.56 12.78 29.06
CA ALA A 31 0.34 12.60 30.19
C ALA A 31 0.75 11.12 30.37
N PHE A 32 -0.20 10.20 30.21
CA PHE A 32 0.06 8.76 30.18
C PHE A 32 1.03 8.39 29.04
N ALA A 33 0.74 8.86 27.82
CA ALA A 33 1.59 8.58 26.66
C ALA A 33 3.04 9.07 26.85
N GLN A 34 3.22 10.27 27.43
CA GLN A 34 4.55 10.84 27.70
C GLN A 34 5.34 10.04 28.76
N ALA A 35 4.65 9.47 29.74
CA ALA A 35 5.28 8.66 30.78
C ALA A 35 5.72 7.28 30.25
N GLU A 36 4.92 6.68 29.37
CA GLU A 36 5.10 5.31 28.90
C GLU A 36 5.90 5.18 27.59
N LEU A 37 5.88 6.21 26.74
CA LEU A 37 6.50 6.18 25.41
C LEU A 37 7.62 7.22 25.30
N PRO A 38 8.89 6.80 25.22
CA PRO A 38 10.03 7.71 25.16
C PRO A 38 10.28 8.30 23.77
N ALA A 39 9.46 7.97 22.77
CA ALA A 39 9.63 8.37 21.38
C ALA A 39 8.40 9.15 20.89
N GLU A 40 8.52 9.76 19.70
CA GLU A 40 7.40 10.40 19.02
C GLU A 40 6.20 9.44 18.95
N TYR A 41 5.04 9.93 19.34
CA TYR A 41 3.79 9.18 19.36
C TYR A 41 2.67 10.01 18.73
N THR A 42 1.66 9.32 18.22
CA THR A 42 0.42 9.91 17.73
C THR A 42 -0.73 9.39 18.56
N VAL A 43 -1.65 10.28 18.94
CA VAL A 43 -2.88 9.91 19.64
C VAL A 43 -4.04 10.07 18.68
N SER A 44 -4.78 8.98 18.45
CA SER A 44 -6.04 8.97 17.71
C SER A 44 -7.20 8.99 18.70
N LEU A 45 -8.14 9.90 18.46
CA LEU A 45 -9.30 10.09 19.32
C LEU A 45 -10.41 9.07 19.00
N PRO A 46 -11.18 8.64 20.01
CA PRO A 46 -12.40 7.88 19.78
C PRO A 46 -13.40 8.72 18.97
N ILE A 47 -14.03 8.10 17.98
CA ILE A 47 -15.01 8.73 17.07
C ILE A 47 -16.44 8.42 17.54
N ASP A 48 -16.63 7.26 18.15
CA ASP A 48 -17.92 6.74 18.61
C ASP A 48 -17.86 6.29 20.09
N PRO A 49 -19.01 6.15 20.79
CA PRO A 49 -19.05 5.75 22.20
C PRO A 49 -18.49 4.36 22.51
N THR A 50 -18.25 3.51 21.51
CA THR A 50 -17.63 2.18 21.68
C THR A 50 -16.17 2.14 21.23
N SER A 51 -15.63 3.26 20.76
CA SER A 51 -14.24 3.34 20.29
C SER A 51 -13.27 3.68 21.43
N VAL A 52 -11.98 3.65 21.14
CA VAL A 52 -10.91 3.73 22.15
C VAL A 52 -9.91 4.81 21.77
N TYR A 53 -9.21 5.36 22.75
CA TYR A 53 -8.01 6.15 22.45
C TYR A 53 -6.92 5.21 21.96
N THR A 54 -6.28 5.54 20.84
CA THR A 54 -5.18 4.76 20.29
C THR A 54 -3.91 5.59 20.28
N ILE A 55 -2.90 5.16 21.02
CA ILE A 55 -1.60 5.79 21.10
C ILE A 55 -0.61 4.91 20.35
N ALA A 56 -0.06 5.40 19.24
CA ALA A 56 0.91 4.67 18.44
C ALA A 56 2.26 5.38 18.43
N SER A 57 3.34 4.68 18.78
CA SER A 57 4.71 5.16 18.63
C SER A 57 5.44 4.33 17.60
N ILE A 58 5.90 4.99 16.53
CA ILE A 58 6.56 4.35 15.37
C ILE A 58 7.93 5.01 15.14
N PRO A 59 8.92 4.74 16.01
CA PRO A 59 10.26 5.31 15.84
C PRO A 59 11.00 4.74 14.62
N ASN A 60 12.19 5.28 14.35
CA ASN A 60 13.08 4.72 13.31
C ASN A 60 13.57 3.30 13.65
N ASN A 61 13.56 2.93 14.94
CA ASN A 61 13.92 1.59 15.39
C ASN A 61 12.66 0.74 15.56
N VAL A 62 12.41 -0.18 14.62
CA VAL A 62 11.25 -1.09 14.61
C VAL A 62 11.07 -1.89 15.90
N TYR A 63 12.16 -2.18 16.63
CA TYR A 63 12.09 -2.93 17.89
C TYR A 63 11.45 -2.15 19.03
N ARG A 64 11.22 -0.84 18.86
CA ARG A 64 10.61 0.06 19.84
C ARG A 64 9.21 0.52 19.41
N GLU A 65 8.66 -0.06 18.35
CA GLU A 65 7.28 0.18 17.97
C GLU A 65 6.33 -0.39 19.03
N ARG A 66 5.36 0.42 19.43
CA ARG A 66 4.37 0.09 20.44
C ARG A 66 3.07 0.83 20.14
N THR A 67 1.95 0.11 20.20
CA THR A 67 0.60 0.66 20.07
C THR A 67 -0.21 0.29 21.29
N ILE A 68 -0.77 1.29 21.96
CA ILE A 68 -1.55 1.15 23.19
C ILE A 68 -2.96 1.64 22.92
N HIS A 69 -3.96 0.86 23.33
CA HIS A 69 -5.37 1.22 23.29
C HIS A 69 -5.88 1.44 24.71
N LEU A 70 -6.46 2.60 24.96
CA LEU A 70 -7.05 2.96 26.26
C LEU A 70 -8.57 3.06 26.14
N ASP A 71 -9.27 2.55 27.15
CA ASP A 71 -10.69 2.77 27.29
C ASP A 71 -10.99 4.26 27.47
N GLN A 72 -11.97 4.76 26.74
CA GLN A 72 -12.27 6.20 26.74
C GLN A 72 -13.01 6.69 27.99
N TYR A 73 -13.51 5.80 28.85
CA TYR A 73 -14.25 6.15 30.07
C TYR A 73 -13.46 5.84 31.34
N SER A 74 -12.84 4.66 31.42
CA SER A 74 -12.07 4.24 32.59
C SER A 74 -10.59 4.64 32.52
N GLY A 75 -10.05 4.87 31.32
CA GLY A 75 -8.62 5.04 31.08
C GLY A 75 -7.78 3.78 31.27
N GLU A 76 -8.43 2.61 31.37
CA GLU A 76 -7.75 1.33 31.46
C GLU A 76 -7.06 0.97 30.14
N VAL A 77 -5.87 0.34 30.23
CA VAL A 77 -5.17 -0.19 29.05
C VAL A 77 -5.87 -1.46 28.59
N LEU A 78 -6.57 -1.37 27.46
CA LEU A 78 -7.29 -2.48 26.85
C LEU A 78 -6.39 -3.38 26.00
N ALA A 79 -5.39 -2.79 25.37
CA ALA A 79 -4.38 -3.52 24.62
C ALA A 79 -3.07 -2.75 24.58
N ASP A 80 -1.97 -3.47 24.65
CA ASP A 80 -0.62 -2.96 24.53
C ASP A 80 0.16 -3.95 23.68
N VAL A 81 0.45 -3.54 22.45
CA VAL A 81 1.06 -4.40 21.43
C VAL A 81 2.36 -3.77 20.99
N GLY A 82 3.45 -4.49 21.20
CA GLY A 82 4.77 -4.10 20.74
C GLY A 82 5.39 -5.12 19.79
N TRP A 83 6.66 -4.86 19.42
CA TRP A 83 7.45 -5.77 18.59
C TRP A 83 7.47 -7.22 19.11
N ALA A 84 7.47 -7.41 20.43
CA ALA A 84 7.51 -8.75 21.03
C ALA A 84 6.27 -9.58 20.65
N ASP A 85 5.11 -8.94 20.60
CA ASP A 85 3.79 -9.54 20.36
C ASP A 85 3.53 -9.84 18.88
N TYR A 86 4.33 -9.24 17.98
CA TYR A 86 4.22 -9.49 16.55
C TYR A 86 4.62 -10.92 16.18
N ASN A 87 3.77 -11.56 15.36
CA ASN A 87 4.09 -12.84 14.73
C ASN A 87 5.19 -12.66 13.64
N LEU A 88 5.67 -13.77 13.08
CA LEU A 88 6.75 -13.74 12.09
C LEU A 88 6.39 -12.95 10.83
N VAL A 89 5.13 -13.01 10.39
CA VAL A 89 4.65 -12.27 9.22
C VAL A 89 4.66 -10.77 9.51
N SER A 90 4.07 -10.33 10.63
CA SER A 90 4.07 -8.94 11.06
C SER A 90 5.49 -8.39 11.20
N LYS A 91 6.40 -9.13 11.84
CA LYS A 91 7.83 -8.75 11.94
C LYS A 91 8.49 -8.60 10.58
N SER A 92 8.20 -9.51 9.65
CA SER A 92 8.75 -9.45 8.28
C SER A 92 8.23 -8.24 7.52
N VAL A 93 6.94 -7.90 7.67
CA VAL A 93 6.33 -6.73 7.07
C VAL A 93 6.96 -5.45 7.61
N GLU A 94 7.02 -5.27 8.93
CA GLU A 94 7.59 -4.07 9.54
C GLU A 94 9.07 -3.89 9.21
N MET A 95 9.84 -4.98 9.22
CA MET A 95 11.22 -4.99 8.75
C MET A 95 11.31 -4.54 7.28
N GLY A 96 10.44 -5.08 6.42
CA GLY A 96 10.36 -4.71 5.01
C GLY A 96 10.04 -3.24 4.81
N VAL A 97 9.08 -2.70 5.56
CA VAL A 97 8.73 -1.27 5.57
C VAL A 97 9.90 -0.42 6.02
N ALA A 98 10.60 -0.81 7.09
CA ALA A 98 11.75 -0.07 7.59
C ALA A 98 12.93 -0.06 6.61
N ILE A 99 13.19 -1.18 5.93
CA ILE A 99 14.17 -1.25 4.85
C ILE A 99 13.74 -0.32 3.70
N HIS A 100 12.48 -0.42 3.25
CA HIS A 100 11.93 0.38 2.16
C HIS A 100 11.98 1.90 2.44
N MET A 101 11.66 2.31 3.67
CA MET A 101 11.67 3.71 4.11
C MET A 101 13.08 4.25 4.42
N GLY A 102 14.14 3.44 4.29
CA GLY A 102 15.49 3.92 4.54
C GLY A 102 15.84 4.07 6.04
N LYS A 103 15.12 3.42 6.96
CA LYS A 103 15.28 3.61 8.42
C LYS A 103 16.62 3.10 8.99
N TYR A 104 17.31 2.18 8.30
CA TYR A 104 18.63 1.63 8.68
C TYR A 104 19.85 2.50 8.30
N GLY A 105 19.66 3.81 8.18
CA GLY A 105 20.73 4.78 7.92
C GLY A 105 21.15 4.88 6.45
N LEU A 106 22.28 5.56 6.22
CA LEU A 106 22.69 6.02 4.89
C LEU A 106 22.92 4.86 3.90
N ALA A 107 23.50 3.75 4.35
CA ALA A 107 23.73 2.60 3.49
C ALA A 107 22.42 2.05 2.91
N ASN A 108 21.39 1.92 3.74
CA ASN A 108 20.07 1.46 3.30
C ASN A 108 19.44 2.45 2.31
N GLN A 109 19.53 3.75 2.58
CA GLN A 109 19.03 4.79 1.68
C GLN A 109 19.71 4.76 0.31
N LEU A 110 21.04 4.58 0.27
CA LEU A 110 21.79 4.47 -0.98
C LEU A 110 21.40 3.22 -1.78
N ILE A 111 21.16 2.09 -1.11
CA ILE A 111 20.68 0.86 -1.76
C ILE A 111 19.28 1.07 -2.34
N MET A 112 18.36 1.70 -1.59
CA MET A 112 17.02 2.03 -2.08
C MET A 112 17.09 2.98 -3.29
N LEU A 113 17.92 4.02 -3.22
CA LEU A 113 18.15 4.95 -4.33
C LEU A 113 18.69 4.24 -5.58
N ALA A 114 19.70 3.39 -5.41
CA ALA A 114 20.26 2.60 -6.51
C ALA A 114 19.22 1.67 -7.14
N THR A 115 18.39 1.03 -6.31
CA THR A 115 17.28 0.17 -6.77
C THR A 115 16.26 0.96 -7.58
N CYS A 116 15.86 2.14 -7.10
CA CYS A 116 14.98 3.04 -7.84
C CYS A 116 15.57 3.45 -9.19
N MET A 117 16.87 3.80 -9.23
CA MET A 117 17.56 4.13 -10.48
C MET A 117 17.56 2.95 -11.46
N VAL A 118 17.81 1.73 -10.99
CA VAL A 118 17.75 0.53 -11.84
C VAL A 118 16.35 0.35 -12.43
N ILE A 119 15.29 0.50 -11.64
CA ILE A 119 13.90 0.38 -12.13
C ILE A 119 13.58 1.44 -13.19
N VAL A 120 14.01 2.69 -12.97
CA VAL A 120 13.85 3.78 -13.95
C VAL A 120 14.60 3.44 -15.24
N LEU A 121 15.85 3.00 -15.15
CA LEU A 121 16.66 2.61 -16.30
C LEU A 121 16.03 1.43 -17.05
N LEU A 122 15.53 0.40 -16.36
CA LEU A 122 14.81 -0.72 -16.98
C LEU A 122 13.55 -0.26 -17.71
N SER A 123 12.78 0.65 -17.12
CA SER A 123 11.56 1.19 -17.73
C SER A 123 11.88 1.98 -19.00
N VAL A 124 12.86 2.88 -18.94
CA VAL A 124 13.29 3.71 -20.08
C VAL A 124 13.89 2.83 -21.18
N THR A 125 14.80 1.92 -20.82
CA THR A 125 15.44 1.02 -21.80
C THR A 125 14.43 0.07 -22.43
N GLY A 126 13.42 -0.41 -21.69
CA GLY A 126 12.33 -1.20 -22.25
C GLY A 126 11.57 -0.46 -23.35
N ILE A 127 11.23 0.81 -23.12
CA ILE A 127 10.56 1.67 -24.11
C ILE A 127 11.48 1.94 -25.30
N VAL A 128 12.75 2.27 -25.07
CA VAL A 128 13.74 2.54 -26.12
C VAL A 128 13.94 1.30 -27.00
N LEU A 129 14.13 0.12 -26.40
CA LEU A 129 14.30 -1.13 -27.12
C LEU A 129 13.04 -1.50 -27.91
N TRP A 130 11.85 -1.28 -27.36
CA TRP A 130 10.60 -1.44 -28.08
C TRP A 130 10.54 -0.50 -29.29
N TRP A 131 10.86 0.79 -29.12
CA TRP A 131 10.84 1.77 -30.19
C TRP A 131 11.81 1.44 -31.33
N MET A 132 12.98 0.88 -31.00
CA MET A 132 13.98 0.44 -31.98
C MET A 132 13.58 -0.82 -32.74
N ARG A 133 12.80 -1.73 -32.10
CA ARG A 133 12.47 -3.05 -32.64
C ARG A 133 11.05 -3.16 -33.21
N ARG A 134 10.18 -2.17 -33.00
CA ARG A 134 8.80 -2.19 -33.50
C ARG A 134 8.76 -2.19 -35.03
N PRO A 135 7.76 -2.84 -35.65
CA PRO A 135 7.56 -2.80 -37.10
C PRO A 135 7.27 -1.37 -37.59
N LYS A 136 7.89 -0.96 -38.70
CA LYS A 136 7.68 0.38 -39.28
C LYS A 136 6.21 0.58 -39.66
N GLY A 137 5.63 1.69 -39.20
CA GLY A 137 4.24 2.07 -39.51
C GLY A 137 3.16 1.41 -38.64
N ARG A 138 3.52 0.64 -37.60
CA ARG A 138 2.58 -0.05 -36.71
C ARG A 138 3.03 0.03 -35.24
N LEU A 139 2.08 0.00 -34.31
CA LEU A 139 2.28 0.02 -32.86
C LEU A 139 2.15 -1.40 -32.30
N GLY A 140 2.98 -2.31 -32.84
CA GLY A 140 2.94 -3.73 -32.51
C GLY A 140 4.14 -4.22 -31.73
N ALA A 141 3.99 -5.40 -31.14
CA ALA A 141 5.09 -6.12 -30.54
C ALA A 141 6.12 -6.52 -31.62
N PRO A 142 7.43 -6.44 -31.34
CA PRO A 142 8.46 -6.96 -32.23
C PRO A 142 8.22 -8.44 -32.57
N SER A 143 8.61 -8.87 -33.76
CA SER A 143 8.48 -10.27 -34.18
C SER A 143 9.27 -11.19 -33.24
N LEU A 144 8.63 -12.28 -32.83
CA LEU A 144 9.26 -13.28 -31.95
C LEU A 144 10.50 -13.89 -32.64
N PRO A 145 11.59 -14.17 -31.90
CA PRO A 145 12.76 -14.87 -32.44
C PRO A 145 12.36 -16.24 -33.00
N ALA A 146 12.99 -16.66 -34.11
CA ALA A 146 12.71 -17.93 -34.79
C ALA A 146 12.97 -19.18 -33.92
N HIS A 147 13.79 -19.06 -32.87
CA HIS A 147 14.06 -20.12 -31.91
C HIS A 147 13.61 -19.68 -30.50
N GLN A 148 12.46 -20.20 -30.05
CA GLN A 148 11.82 -19.84 -28.78
C GLN A 148 12.23 -20.79 -27.64
N ALA A 149 13.52 -21.01 -27.44
CA ALA A 149 13.96 -21.72 -26.25
C ALA A 149 13.56 -20.90 -25.01
N GLY A 150 12.69 -21.47 -24.16
CA GLY A 150 12.40 -20.91 -22.84
C GLY A 150 11.12 -20.08 -22.67
N TRP A 151 10.15 -20.06 -23.60
CA TRP A 151 8.88 -19.29 -23.44
C TRP A 151 8.07 -19.64 -22.18
N LYS A 152 8.27 -20.86 -21.64
CA LYS A 152 7.62 -21.32 -20.41
C LYS A 152 8.11 -20.56 -19.17
N VAL A 153 9.36 -20.06 -19.18
CA VAL A 153 9.95 -19.34 -18.03
C VAL A 153 9.22 -18.03 -17.75
N PRO A 154 9.11 -17.08 -18.70
CA PRO A 154 8.38 -15.83 -18.46
C PRO A 154 6.89 -16.10 -18.18
N LEU A 155 6.28 -17.11 -18.82
CA LEU A 155 4.89 -17.47 -18.51
C LEU A 155 4.74 -17.98 -17.07
N ALA A 156 5.63 -18.84 -16.60
CA ALA A 156 5.61 -19.32 -15.22
C ALA A 156 5.81 -18.17 -14.22
N ILE A 157 6.71 -17.23 -14.51
CA ILE A 157 6.90 -16.03 -13.68
C ILE A 157 5.61 -15.22 -13.60
N VAL A 158 4.97 -14.93 -14.74
CA VAL A 158 3.71 -14.18 -14.77
C VAL A 158 2.59 -14.91 -14.03
N ALA A 159 2.49 -16.23 -14.18
CA ALA A 159 1.49 -17.04 -13.49
C ALA A 159 1.68 -17.05 -11.96
N VAL A 160 2.92 -17.27 -11.50
CA VAL A 160 3.28 -17.21 -10.08
C VAL A 160 3.00 -15.81 -9.52
N MET A 161 3.39 -14.76 -10.25
CA MET A 161 3.16 -13.38 -9.81
C MET A 161 1.66 -13.03 -9.77
N GLY A 162 0.88 -13.48 -10.75
CA GLY A 162 -0.57 -13.28 -10.76
C GLY A 162 -1.29 -14.04 -9.65
N LEU A 163 -0.75 -15.17 -9.21
CA LEU A 163 -1.26 -15.92 -8.06
C LEU A 163 -0.91 -15.24 -6.73
N LEU A 164 0.34 -14.80 -6.57
CA LEU A 164 0.80 -14.09 -5.37
C LEU A 164 0.17 -12.70 -5.25
N PHE A 165 -0.12 -12.04 -6.37
CA PHE A 165 -0.74 -10.72 -6.44
C PHE A 165 -2.02 -10.78 -7.30
N PRO A 166 -3.16 -11.20 -6.72
CA PRO A 166 -4.39 -11.46 -7.47
C PRO A 166 -4.86 -10.28 -8.32
N LEU A 167 -4.70 -9.05 -7.86
CA LEU A 167 -5.03 -7.84 -8.63
C LEU A 167 -4.22 -7.73 -9.93
N VAL A 168 -2.95 -8.13 -9.91
CA VAL A 168 -2.12 -8.20 -11.12
C VAL A 168 -2.66 -9.28 -12.06
N GLY A 169 -2.97 -10.46 -11.53
CA GLY A 169 -3.60 -11.54 -12.30
C GLY A 169 -4.92 -11.12 -12.96
N PHE A 170 -5.82 -10.48 -12.20
CA PHE A 170 -7.09 -9.98 -12.71
C PHE A 170 -6.91 -8.90 -13.78
N SER A 171 -5.98 -7.95 -13.59
CA SER A 171 -5.73 -6.93 -14.60
C SER A 171 -5.23 -7.52 -15.92
N LEU A 172 -4.36 -8.54 -15.88
CA LEU A 172 -3.93 -9.27 -17.07
C LEU A 172 -5.10 -9.98 -17.76
N VAL A 173 -5.98 -10.65 -17.00
CA VAL A 173 -7.18 -11.29 -17.56
C VAL A 173 -8.08 -10.27 -18.24
N ILE A 174 -8.30 -9.11 -17.62
CA ILE A 174 -9.10 -8.02 -18.21
C ILE A 174 -8.46 -7.54 -19.53
N VAL A 175 -7.15 -7.29 -19.53
CA VAL A 175 -6.43 -6.87 -20.75
C VAL A 175 -6.56 -7.93 -21.86
N LEU A 176 -6.42 -9.21 -21.53
CA LEU A 176 -6.59 -10.30 -22.49
C LEU A 176 -8.02 -10.42 -23.01
N MET A 177 -9.03 -10.22 -22.15
CA MET A 177 -10.43 -10.20 -22.58
C MET A 177 -10.71 -9.02 -23.52
N LEU A 178 -10.16 -7.83 -23.22
CA LEU A 178 -10.30 -6.65 -24.09
C LEU A 178 -9.62 -6.88 -25.45
N ASP A 179 -8.42 -7.46 -25.45
CA ASP A 179 -7.70 -7.79 -26.68
C ASP A 179 -8.47 -8.81 -27.53
N PHE A 180 -9.00 -9.86 -26.89
CA PHE A 180 -9.76 -10.92 -27.56
C PHE A 180 -11.13 -10.43 -28.09
N LEU A 181 -11.86 -9.64 -27.31
CA LEU A 181 -13.22 -9.21 -27.63
C LEU A 181 -13.25 -7.98 -28.55
N VAL A 182 -12.29 -7.06 -28.42
CA VAL A 182 -12.31 -5.77 -29.13
C VAL A 182 -11.25 -5.70 -30.23
N ILE A 183 -9.97 -5.86 -29.88
CA ILE A 183 -8.84 -5.63 -30.81
C ILE A 183 -8.80 -6.69 -31.90
N SER A 184 -9.04 -7.95 -31.54
CA SER A 184 -9.07 -9.07 -32.48
C SER A 184 -10.27 -9.04 -33.43
N ARG A 185 -11.37 -8.36 -33.04
CA ARG A 185 -12.62 -8.29 -33.83
C ARG A 185 -12.69 -7.07 -34.74
N LEU A 186 -11.96 -5.99 -34.43
CA LEU A 186 -11.99 -4.75 -35.20
C LEU A 186 -10.79 -4.66 -36.17
N PRO A 187 -10.99 -4.82 -37.49
CA PRO A 187 -9.89 -4.89 -38.45
C PRO A 187 -9.06 -3.60 -38.55
N LYS A 188 -9.66 -2.44 -38.25
CA LYS A 188 -8.95 -1.14 -38.18
C LYS A 188 -7.94 -1.10 -37.03
N LEU A 189 -8.31 -1.60 -35.86
CA LEU A 189 -7.44 -1.69 -34.68
C LEU A 189 -6.37 -2.76 -34.86
N LYS A 190 -6.76 -3.93 -35.41
CA LYS A 190 -5.81 -4.99 -35.76
C LYS A 190 -4.74 -4.50 -36.75
N ARG A 191 -5.08 -3.63 -37.70
CA ARG A 191 -4.09 -3.08 -38.65
C ARG A 191 -3.07 -2.14 -37.99
N LEU A 192 -3.46 -1.45 -36.92
CA LEU A 192 -2.61 -0.52 -36.18
C LEU A 192 -1.68 -1.23 -35.18
N VAL A 193 -2.13 -2.36 -34.61
CA VAL A 193 -1.44 -3.06 -33.51
C VAL A 193 -0.75 -4.36 -33.93
N SER A 194 -1.32 -5.14 -34.85
CA SER A 194 -0.62 -6.27 -35.50
C SER A 194 0.25 -5.76 -36.64
#